data_AF-A0A2W7A0K7-F1
#
_entry.id   AF-A0A2W7A0K7-F1
#
_cell.length_a   1.000
_cell.length_b   1.000
_cell.length_c   1.000
_cell.angle_alpha   90.00
_cell.angle_beta   90.00
_cell.angle_gamma   90.00
#
_symmetry.space_group_name_H-M   'P 1'
#
loop_
_entity.id
_entity.type
_entity.pdbx_description
1 polymer ?
#
loop_
_entity_poly.entity_id
_entity_poly.type
_entity_poly.pdbx_seq_one_letter_code
_entity_poly.pdbx_strand_id
1 'polypeptide(L)' 'MSLKYRGVDYEPATAQINVSEEVIGRYRGAVATRHVASQAKAAHPQGLKYRGAAVR' A
#
# COMPACT_ATOMS: atom_id res chain seq x y z
N MET A 1 1.11 7.15 13.37
CA MET A 1 2.25 8.09 13.39
C MET A 1 1.83 9.27 12.53
N SER A 2 1.51 10.42 13.13
CA SER A 2 0.97 11.60 12.42
C SER A 2 2.10 12.56 12.04
N LEU A 3 2.15 13.02 10.79
CA LEU A 3 3.09 14.04 10.35
C LEU A 3 2.41 15.42 10.36
N LYS A 4 2.96 16.37 11.11
CA LYS A 4 2.51 17.78 11.08
C LYS A 4 3.56 18.63 10.39
N TYR A 5 3.19 19.38 9.35
CA TYR A 5 4.10 20.29 8.64
C TYR A 5 3.38 21.57 8.22
N ARG A 6 3.98 22.73 8.50
CA ARG A 6 3.42 24.07 8.23
C ARG A 6 1.98 24.27 8.72
N GLY A 7 1.63 23.70 9.88
CA GLY A 7 0.28 23.81 10.46
C GLY A 7 -0.78 22.94 9.79
N VAL A 8 -0.39 22.09 8.83
CA VAL A 8 -1.26 21.09 8.23
C VAL A 8 -0.95 19.73 8.84
N ASP A 9 -2.00 19.06 9.31
CA ASP A 9 -1.94 17.68 9.77
C ASP A 9 -2.13 16.76 8.56
N TYR A 10 -1.06 16.05 8.22
CA TYR A 10 -1.09 15.07 7.15
C TYR A 10 -1.50 13.73 7.74
N GLU A 11 -2.75 13.34 7.49
CA GLU A 11 -3.18 11.97 7.69
C GLU A 11 -2.58 11.11 6.56
N PRO A 12 -1.72 10.12 6.89
CA PRO A 12 -1.24 9.20 5.88
C PRO A 12 -2.44 8.43 5.33
N ALA A 13 -2.60 8.41 4.00
CA ALA A 13 -3.57 7.55 3.36
C ALA A 13 -3.19 6.09 3.67
N THR A 14 -3.86 5.47 4.64
CA THR A 14 -3.72 4.04 4.88
C THR A 14 -4.40 3.32 3.73
N ALA A 15 -3.60 2.87 2.75
CA ALA A 15 -4.11 2.01 1.71
C ALA A 15 -4.62 0.71 2.36
N GLN A 16 -5.94 0.51 2.36
CA GLN A 16 -6.54 -0.77 2.71
C GLN A 16 -6.21 -1.76 1.59
N ILE A 17 -5.14 -2.52 1.78
CA ILE A 17 -4.72 -3.56 0.84
C ILE A 17 -5.51 -4.82 1.19
N ASN A 18 -6.32 -5.30 0.26
CA ASN A 18 -6.99 -6.59 0.42
C ASN A 18 -5.94 -7.70 0.32
N VAL A 19 -5.86 -8.53 1.35
CA VAL A 19 -4.93 -9.67 1.44
C VAL A 19 -5.74 -10.96 1.37
N SER A 20 -5.32 -11.90 0.53
CA SER A 20 -5.86 -13.26 0.49
C SER A 20 -4.79 -14.27 0.94
N GLU A 21 -5.23 -15.39 1.49
CA GLU A 21 -4.34 -16.50 1.82
C GLU A 21 -4.29 -17.51 0.65
N GLU A 22 -3.08 -17.87 0.24
CA GLU A 22 -2.84 -18.88 -0.79
C GLU A 22 -2.03 -20.03 -0.17
N VAL A 23 -2.46 -21.27 -0.41
CA VAL A 23 -1.71 -22.46 0.03
C VAL A 23 -0.52 -22.67 -0.91
N ILE A 24 0.70 -22.60 -0.36
CA ILE A 24 1.94 -22.74 -1.12
C ILE A 24 2.57 -24.13 -1.04
N GLY A 25 2.08 -24.99 -0.15
CA GLY A 25 2.55 -26.37 -0.05
C GLY A 25 2.16 -27.05 1.25
N ARG A 26 2.62 -28.29 1.40
CA ARG A 26 2.51 -29.05 2.64
C ARG A 26 3.88 -29.54 3.07
N TYR A 27 4.24 -29.27 4.32
CA TYR A 27 5.52 -29.66 4.89
C TYR A 27 5.26 -30.44 6.18
N ARG A 28 5.66 -31.72 6.21
CA ARG A 28 5.47 -32.64 7.35
C ARG A 28 4.04 -32.69 7.91
N GLY A 29 3.05 -32.68 7.03
CA GLY A 29 1.63 -32.70 7.41
C GLY A 29 1.02 -31.34 7.76
N ALA A 30 1.82 -30.29 7.89
CA ALA A 30 1.33 -28.91 8.04
C ALA A 30 1.12 -28.24 6.68
N VAL A 31 0.04 -27.47 6.56
CA VAL A 31 -0.24 -26.64 5.37
C VAL A 31 0.48 -25.32 5.52
N ALA A 32 1.33 -24.98 4.56
CA ALA A 32 1.97 -23.68 4.48
C ALA A 32 1.10 -22.74 3.64
N THR A 33 0.75 -21.60 4.21
CA THR A 33 0.00 -20.53 3.53
C THR A 33 0.86 -19.28 3.39
N ARG A 34 0.58 -18.49 2.35
CA ARG A 34 1.21 -17.21 2.06
C ARG A 34 0.15 -16.15 1.91
N HIS A 35 0.41 -14.98 2.49
CA HIS A 35 -0.42 -13.80 2.33
C HIS A 35 -0.08 -13.15 0.99
N VAL A 36 -1.06 -13.06 0.10
CA VAL A 36 -0.94 -12.41 -1.20
C VAL A 36 -1.73 -11.12 -1.15
N ALA A 37 -1.03 -10.00 -1.24
CA ALA A 37 -1.65 -8.69 -1.40
C ALA A 37 -2.22 -8.59 -2.81
N SER A 38 -3.53 -8.36 -2.93
CA SER A 38 -4.10 -7.90 -4.19
C SER A 38 -3.58 -6.49 -4.48
N GLN A 39 -3.13 -6.24 -5.71
CA GLN A 39 -2.60 -4.93 -6.10
C GLN A 39 -3.69 -3.86 -5.93
N ALA A 40 -3.65 -3.13 -4.83
CA ALA A 40 -4.30 -1.84 -4.76
C ALA A 40 -3.59 -0.95 -5.79
N LYS A 41 -4.31 -0.46 -6.81
CA LYS A 41 -3.76 0.52 -7.75
C LYS A 41 -3.18 1.65 -6.92
N ALA A 42 -1.88 1.91 -7.08
CA ALA A 42 -1.27 3.11 -6.51
C ALA A 42 -2.03 4.31 -7.09
N ALA A 43 -2.84 4.95 -6.24
CA ALA A 43 -3.52 6.17 -6.58
C ALA A 43 -2.45 7.26 -6.66
N HIS A 44 -1.95 7.51 -7.87
CA HIS A 44 -1.07 8.65 -8.10
C HIS A 44 -1.94 9.90 -8.00
N PRO A 45 -1.70 10.79 -7.03
CA PRO A 45 -2.46 12.03 -6.94
C PRO A 45 -2.25 12.81 -8.25
N GLN A 46 -3.33 12.94 -9.02
CA GLN A 46 -3.29 13.65 -10.30
C GLN A 46 -2.98 15.13 -10.07
N GLY A 47 -2.17 15.72 -10.94
CA GLY A 47 -1.85 17.15 -10.88
C GLY A 47 -0.72 17.53 -9.92
N LEU A 48 0.00 16.56 -9.34
CA LEU A 48 1.18 16.83 -8.54
C LEU A 48 2.29 17.43 -9.43
N LYS A 49 2.75 18.63 -9.09
CA LYS A 49 3.83 19.34 -9.80
C LYS A 49 5.05 19.45 -8.90
N TYR A 50 6.21 18.98 -9.38
CA TYR A 50 7.49 19.16 -8.72
C TYR A 50 8.38 20.05 -9.59
N ARG A 51 8.79 21.21 -9.06
CA ARG A 51 9.59 22.22 -9.80
C ARG A 51 9.00 22.60 -11.18
N GLY A 52 7.67 22.66 -11.27
CA GLY A 52 6.95 22.99 -12.51
C GLY A 52 6.72 21.81 -13.47
N ALA A 53 7.34 20.65 -13.24
CA ALA A 53 7.10 19.44 -14.02
C ALA A 53 5.97 18.60 -13.39
N ALA A 54 5.10 18.04 -14.23
CA ALA A 54 4.09 17.09 -13.79
C ALA A 54 4.76 15.77 -13.36
N VAL A 55 4.45 15.29 -12.17
CA VAL A 55 4.84 13.97 -11.70
C VAL A 55 3.87 12.95 -12.29
N ARG A 56 4.41 11.92 -12.95
CA ARG A 56 3.67 10.81 -13.56
C ARG A 56 3.86 9.55 -12.76
#